data_AF-A0A218KHH5-F1
#
_entry.id   AF-A0A218KHH5-F1
#
_cell.length_a   1.000
_cell.length_b   1.000
_cell.length_c   1.000
_cell.angle_alpha   90.00
_cell.angle_beta   90.00
_cell.angle_gamma   90.00
#
_symmetry.space_group_name_H-M   'P 1'
#
loop_
_entity.id
_entity.type
_entity.pdbx_description
1 polymer ?
#
loop_
_entity_poly.entity_id
_entity_poly.type
_entity_poly.pdbx_seq_one_letter_code
_entity_poly.pdbx_strand_id
1 'polypeptide(L)'
;VMHSFQGGATLLYFGIIFVLYTMFVWWRDVLRESTLEGNHTKIVKLGLRYGSILFIVSEVMFLFAFFWASSHSSLAPTVEIGGIWPPKGIGVLDPWGIPFLNTLILLTSGAAVTWAHHAILAGKEKLIALVATVLLALVFTGFQGMEYFQAPFTISDSIYGSTFFLATGFHGFHVIIGTLFLIICSIRQYLGHLRKDHHVGFEAAAWYWHFVTWFGYSRL
;
A
#
# COMPACT_ATOMS: atom_id res chain seq x y z
N VAL A 1 24.57 3.43 -10.64
CA VAL A 1 25.82 4.20 -10.86
C VAL A 1 26.65 4.39 -9.58
N MET A 2 26.05 4.57 -8.39
CA MET A 2 26.79 4.75 -7.12
C MET A 2 27.41 3.48 -6.50
N HIS A 3 27.11 2.27 -7.01
CA HIS A 3 27.53 1.00 -6.38
C HIS A 3 29.06 0.79 -6.42
N SER A 4 29.74 1.40 -7.38
CA SER A 4 31.18 1.21 -7.64
C SER A 4 32.06 2.21 -6.90
N PHE A 5 31.48 3.19 -6.20
CA PHE A 5 32.21 4.25 -5.51
C PHE A 5 32.38 3.92 -4.02
N GLN A 6 33.59 4.16 -3.49
CA GLN A 6 33.87 4.04 -2.06
C GLN A 6 32.99 5.05 -1.28
N GLY A 7 32.17 4.55 -0.35
CA GLY A 7 31.20 5.37 0.39
C GLY A 7 29.84 5.59 -0.31
N GLY A 8 29.60 5.00 -1.49
CA GLY A 8 28.31 5.11 -2.17
C GLY A 8 27.13 4.53 -1.37
N ALA A 9 27.34 3.39 -0.71
CA ALA A 9 26.33 2.78 0.15
C ALA A 9 26.00 3.65 1.38
N THR A 10 27.02 4.23 2.02
CA THR A 10 26.81 5.15 3.15
C THR A 10 26.02 6.38 2.74
N LEU A 11 26.33 6.97 1.57
CA LEU A 11 25.58 8.11 1.04
C LEU A 11 24.11 7.76 0.78
N LEU A 12 23.84 6.58 0.22
CA LEU A 12 22.47 6.10 -0.01
C LEU A 12 21.70 5.96 1.32
N TYR A 13 22.29 5.34 2.34
CA TYR A 13 21.65 5.20 3.66
C TYR A 13 21.38 6.56 4.31
N PHE A 14 22.32 7.49 4.25
CA PHE A 14 22.11 8.86 4.74
C PHE A 14 20.98 9.56 3.99
N GLY A 15 20.93 9.43 2.67
CA GLY A 15 19.86 10.00 1.85
C GLY A 15 18.48 9.47 2.25
N ILE A 16 18.35 8.14 2.41
CA ILE A 16 17.09 7.51 2.84
C ILE A 16 16.68 8.00 4.24
N ILE A 17 17.61 8.02 5.21
CA ILE A 17 17.32 8.49 6.57
C ILE A 17 16.85 9.95 6.56
N PHE A 18 17.49 10.81 5.77
CA PHE A 18 17.14 12.23 5.70
C PHE A 18 15.76 12.46 5.09
N VAL A 19 15.39 11.69 4.06
CA VAL A 19 14.04 11.72 3.47
C VAL A 19 13.01 11.28 4.51
N LEU A 20 13.23 10.15 5.19
CA LEU A 20 12.32 9.66 6.22
C LEU A 20 12.16 10.65 7.39
N TYR A 21 13.25 11.28 7.83
CA TYR A 21 13.23 12.31 8.86
C TYR A 21 12.41 13.53 8.43
N THR A 22 12.62 13.99 7.19
CA THR A 22 11.87 15.13 6.63
C THR A 22 10.37 14.83 6.56
N MET A 23 9.99 13.63 6.10
CA MET A 23 8.59 13.20 6.06
C MET A 23 7.96 13.16 7.45
N PHE A 24 8.69 12.63 8.45
CA PHE A 24 8.22 12.57 9.82
C PHE A 24 7.99 13.96 10.43
N VAL A 25 8.98 14.86 10.29
CA VAL A 25 8.88 16.24 10.82
C VAL A 25 7.74 17.00 10.13
N TRP A 26 7.61 16.88 8.81
CA TRP A 26 6.54 17.52 8.06
C TRP A 26 5.16 17.05 8.54
N TRP A 27 4.91 15.74 8.58
CA TRP A 27 3.60 15.24 9.03
C TRP A 27 3.31 15.57 10.48
N ARG A 28 4.31 15.59 11.36
CA ARG A 28 4.14 16.09 12.74
C ARG A 28 3.62 17.53 12.75
N ASP A 29 4.17 18.40 11.91
CA ASP A 29 3.79 19.81 11.89
C ASP A 29 2.37 20.01 11.30
N VAL A 30 2.00 19.27 10.24
CA VAL A 30 0.61 19.23 9.74
C VAL A 30 -0.37 18.76 10.84
N LEU A 31 0.04 17.78 11.65
CA LEU A 31 -0.78 17.33 12.78
C LEU A 31 -0.95 18.43 13.85
N ARG A 32 0.08 19.21 14.13
CA ARG A 32 0.03 20.35 15.06
C ARG A 32 -0.87 21.46 14.53
N GLU A 33 -0.67 21.88 13.29
CA GLU A 33 -1.48 22.90 12.61
C GLU A 33 -2.98 22.51 12.59
N SER A 34 -3.26 21.23 12.37
CA SER A 34 -4.64 20.73 12.33
C SER A 34 -5.29 20.62 13.72
N THR A 35 -4.60 19.98 14.66
CA THR A 35 -5.21 19.46 15.90
C THR A 35 -5.00 20.41 17.08
N LEU A 36 -3.85 21.08 17.15
CA LEU A 36 -3.49 21.97 18.25
C LEU A 36 -3.80 23.43 17.93
N GLU A 37 -3.52 23.86 16.70
CA GLU A 37 -3.73 25.26 16.27
C GLU A 37 -5.11 25.49 15.63
N GLY A 38 -5.74 24.44 15.09
CA GLY A 38 -7.10 24.52 14.54
C GLY A 38 -7.17 25.19 13.15
N ASN A 39 -6.07 25.25 12.40
CA ASN A 39 -5.98 25.95 11.12
C ASN A 39 -6.74 25.24 9.98
N HIS A 40 -7.21 24.00 10.20
CA HIS A 40 -7.93 23.21 9.21
C HIS A 40 -9.42 23.61 9.09
N THR A 41 -9.65 24.78 8.50
CA THR A 41 -10.99 25.27 8.15
C THR A 41 -11.71 24.32 7.17
N LYS A 42 -13.02 24.51 6.97
CA LYS A 42 -13.82 23.68 6.05
C LYS A 42 -13.24 23.67 4.62
N ILE A 43 -12.75 24.82 4.14
CA ILE A 43 -12.15 24.96 2.80
C ILE A 43 -10.83 24.17 2.72
N VAL A 44 -9.98 24.28 3.75
CA VAL A 44 -8.72 23.53 3.82
C VAL A 44 -8.98 22.03 3.85
N LYS A 45 -9.92 21.58 4.69
CA LYS A 45 -10.33 20.16 4.74
C LYS A 45 -10.83 19.66 3.38
N LEU A 46 -11.60 20.46 2.66
CA LEU A 46 -12.07 20.12 1.32
C LEU A 46 -10.91 20.02 0.32
N GLY A 47 -9.95 20.96 0.36
CA GLY A 47 -8.75 20.93 -0.45
C GLY A 47 -7.91 19.68 -0.21
N LEU A 48 -7.71 19.29 1.05
CA LEU A 48 -6.99 18.06 1.42
C LEU A 48 -7.69 16.79 0.90
N ARG A 49 -9.03 16.77 0.88
CA ARG A 49 -9.79 15.65 0.29
C ARG A 49 -9.56 15.54 -1.21
N TYR A 50 -9.66 16.66 -1.94
CA TYR A 50 -9.36 16.67 -3.39
C TYR A 50 -7.91 16.28 -3.68
N GLY A 51 -6.95 16.79 -2.90
CA GLY A 51 -5.54 16.40 -3.04
C GLY A 51 -5.33 14.89 -2.83
N SER A 52 -5.98 14.31 -1.82
CA SER A 52 -5.91 12.87 -1.55
C SER A 52 -6.52 12.04 -2.68
N ILE A 53 -7.66 12.47 -3.25
CA ILE A 53 -8.29 11.79 -4.38
C ILE A 53 -7.40 11.85 -5.62
N LEU A 54 -6.87 13.04 -5.97
CA LEU A 54 -5.99 13.20 -7.12
C LEU A 54 -4.70 12.38 -6.98
N PHE A 55 -4.14 12.30 -5.78
CA PHE A 55 -3.01 11.44 -5.48
C PHE A 55 -3.34 9.95 -5.70
N ILE A 56 -4.49 9.47 -5.19
CA ILE A 56 -4.90 8.08 -5.44
C ILE A 56 -5.11 7.83 -6.93
N VAL A 57 -5.71 8.76 -7.67
CA VAL A 57 -5.90 8.64 -9.12
C VAL A 57 -4.55 8.52 -9.84
N SER A 58 -3.52 9.29 -9.45
CA SER A 58 -2.19 9.14 -10.05
C SER A 58 -1.57 7.77 -9.74
N GLU A 59 -1.74 7.25 -8.52
CA GLU A 59 -1.24 5.91 -8.16
C GLU A 59 -1.98 4.79 -8.92
N VAL A 60 -3.28 4.93 -9.16
CA VAL A 60 -4.05 3.99 -10.01
C VAL A 60 -3.48 3.98 -11.43
N MET A 61 -3.18 5.14 -12.02
CA MET A 61 -2.59 5.22 -13.36
C MET A 61 -1.15 4.67 -13.40
N PHE A 62 -0.38 4.88 -12.34
CA PHE A 62 0.95 4.30 -12.21
C PHE A 62 0.89 2.76 -12.19
N LEU A 63 0.00 2.17 -11.38
CA LEU A 63 -0.17 0.71 -11.33
C LEU A 63 -0.78 0.13 -12.61
N PHE A 64 -1.63 0.90 -13.30
CA PHE A 64 -2.21 0.51 -14.58
C PHE A 64 -1.13 0.23 -15.64
N ALA A 65 -0.01 0.94 -15.61
CA ALA A 65 1.10 0.69 -16.54
C ALA A 65 1.69 -0.72 -16.40
N PHE A 66 1.80 -1.25 -15.16
CA PHE A 66 2.29 -2.62 -14.94
C PHE A 66 1.26 -3.66 -15.36
N PHE A 67 -0.02 -3.41 -15.11
CA PHE A 67 -1.11 -4.27 -15.58
C PHE A 67 -1.15 -4.33 -17.12
N TRP A 68 -0.98 -3.18 -17.77
CA TRP A 68 -0.86 -3.08 -19.22
C TRP A 68 0.33 -3.88 -19.75
N ALA A 69 1.51 -3.74 -19.13
CA ALA A 69 2.71 -4.49 -19.53
C ALA A 69 2.51 -6.03 -19.42
N SER A 70 1.87 -6.49 -18.34
CA SER A 70 1.54 -7.91 -18.16
C SER A 70 0.50 -8.40 -19.18
N SER A 71 -0.56 -7.62 -19.42
CA SER A 71 -1.61 -7.95 -20.39
C SER A 71 -1.06 -8.01 -21.82
N HIS A 72 -0.24 -7.03 -22.20
CA HIS A 72 0.40 -7.00 -23.51
C HIS A 72 1.28 -8.25 -23.74
N SER A 73 2.07 -8.62 -22.74
CA SER A 73 3.00 -9.76 -22.81
C SER A 73 2.29 -11.12 -22.78
N SER A 74 1.15 -11.22 -22.09
CA SER A 74 0.38 -12.45 -21.96
C SER A 74 -0.58 -12.71 -23.12
N LEU A 75 -1.18 -11.65 -23.70
CA LEU A 75 -2.13 -11.77 -24.82
C LEU A 75 -1.43 -12.02 -26.16
N ALA A 76 -0.20 -11.54 -26.34
CA ALA A 76 0.59 -11.75 -27.56
C ALA A 76 2.03 -12.20 -27.20
N PRO A 77 2.20 -13.42 -26.69
CA PRO A 77 3.51 -13.92 -26.25
C PRO A 77 4.48 -13.99 -27.44
N THR A 78 5.70 -13.47 -27.24
CA THR A 78 6.72 -13.46 -28.29
C THR A 78 7.24 -14.87 -28.59
N VAL A 79 7.81 -15.05 -29.79
CA VAL A 79 8.42 -16.33 -30.20
C VAL A 79 9.58 -16.71 -29.27
N GLU A 80 10.29 -15.73 -28.72
CA GLU A 80 11.41 -15.90 -27.78
C GLU A 80 11.01 -16.61 -26.47
N ILE A 81 9.77 -16.41 -26.00
CA ILE A 81 9.23 -17.10 -24.82
C ILE A 81 8.47 -18.40 -25.19
N GLY A 82 8.53 -18.80 -26.46
CA GLY A 82 7.90 -20.01 -26.99
C GLY A 82 6.46 -19.83 -27.44
N GLY A 83 5.97 -18.59 -27.60
CA GLY A 83 4.63 -18.29 -28.11
C GLY A 83 3.47 -18.75 -27.21
N ILE A 84 3.75 -19.04 -25.94
CA ILE A 84 2.75 -19.47 -24.95
C ILE A 84 2.89 -18.64 -23.67
N TRP A 85 1.79 -18.52 -22.92
CA TRP A 85 1.77 -17.89 -21.61
C TRP A 85 1.16 -18.85 -20.58
N PRO A 86 1.80 -19.09 -19.43
CA PRO A 86 3.14 -18.65 -19.02
C PRO A 86 4.27 -19.23 -19.90
N PRO A 87 5.46 -18.61 -19.95
CA PRO A 87 6.62 -19.15 -20.64
C PRO A 87 6.99 -20.57 -20.16
N LYS A 88 7.47 -21.42 -21.08
CA LYS A 88 7.89 -22.79 -20.74
C LYS A 88 9.00 -22.78 -19.68
N GLY A 89 8.86 -23.61 -18.66
CA GLY A 89 9.85 -23.76 -17.59
C GLY A 89 9.61 -22.90 -16.36
N ILE A 90 8.62 -22.00 -16.39
CA ILE A 90 8.23 -21.21 -15.20
C ILE A 90 7.15 -21.97 -14.43
N GLY A 91 7.47 -22.34 -13.18
CA GLY A 91 6.48 -22.85 -12.23
C GLY A 91 5.61 -21.71 -11.71
N VAL A 92 4.32 -21.72 -12.04
CA VAL A 92 3.37 -20.71 -11.54
C VAL A 92 2.94 -21.07 -10.12
N LEU A 93 2.76 -20.04 -9.29
CA LEU A 93 2.19 -20.18 -7.94
C LEU A 93 0.71 -20.61 -8.04
N ASP A 94 0.29 -21.52 -7.17
CA ASP A 94 -1.11 -21.93 -7.10
C ASP A 94 -1.98 -20.76 -6.61
N PRO A 95 -2.94 -20.26 -7.42
CA PRO A 95 -3.81 -19.15 -7.02
C PRO A 95 -4.64 -19.46 -5.78
N TRP A 96 -4.97 -20.74 -5.53
CA TRP A 96 -5.80 -21.16 -4.41
C TRP A 96 -5.05 -21.33 -3.08
N GLY A 97 -3.72 -21.20 -3.11
CA GLY A 97 -2.88 -21.26 -1.92
C GLY A 97 -2.80 -19.92 -1.18
N ILE A 98 -1.56 -19.47 -0.97
CA ILE A 98 -1.25 -18.20 -0.30
C ILE A 98 -1.91 -16.98 -0.98
N PRO A 99 -1.95 -16.86 -2.32
CA PRO A 99 -2.58 -15.72 -2.98
C PRO A 99 -4.05 -15.54 -2.58
N PHE A 100 -4.86 -16.61 -2.61
CA PHE A 100 -6.26 -16.56 -2.21
C PHE A 100 -6.45 -16.17 -0.73
N LEU A 101 -5.63 -16.73 0.16
CA LEU A 101 -5.66 -16.37 1.59
C LEU A 101 -5.35 -14.87 1.78
N ASN A 102 -4.34 -14.36 1.07
CA ASN A 102 -3.97 -12.95 1.11
C ASN A 102 -5.11 -12.04 0.63
N THR A 103 -5.85 -12.44 -0.40
CA THR A 103 -7.05 -11.72 -0.84
C THR A 103 -8.12 -11.65 0.26
N LEU A 104 -8.40 -12.76 0.94
CA LEU A 104 -9.35 -12.78 2.05
C LEU A 104 -8.91 -11.89 3.22
N ILE A 105 -7.62 -11.90 3.55
CA ILE A 105 -7.05 -11.04 4.60
C ILE A 105 -7.24 -9.56 4.25
N LEU A 106 -6.94 -9.15 3.01
CA LEU A 106 -7.13 -7.76 2.60
C LEU A 106 -8.61 -7.36 2.61
N LEU A 107 -9.52 -8.19 2.08
CA LEU A 107 -10.96 -7.90 2.08
C LEU A 107 -11.52 -7.75 3.50
N THR A 108 -11.17 -8.67 4.39
CA THR A 108 -11.59 -8.60 5.80
C THR A 108 -11.00 -7.40 6.52
N SER A 109 -9.75 -7.03 6.22
CA SER A 109 -9.13 -5.81 6.76
C SER A 109 -9.84 -4.54 6.28
N GLY A 110 -10.29 -4.50 5.01
CA GLY A 110 -11.06 -3.40 4.44
C GLY A 110 -12.41 -3.23 5.14
N ALA A 111 -13.12 -4.34 5.40
CA ALA A 111 -14.36 -4.32 6.18
C ALA A 111 -14.13 -3.81 7.62
N ALA A 112 -13.02 -4.19 8.26
CA ALA A 112 -12.66 -3.70 9.58
C ALA A 112 -12.37 -2.17 9.60
N VAL A 113 -11.73 -1.62 8.57
CA VAL A 113 -11.55 -0.15 8.43
C VAL A 113 -12.88 0.56 8.26
N THR A 114 -13.77 0.04 7.42
CA THR A 114 -15.12 0.60 7.26
C THR A 114 -15.89 0.57 8.58
N TRP A 115 -15.75 -0.50 9.36
CA TRP A 115 -16.34 -0.59 10.69
C TRP A 115 -15.78 0.46 11.67
N ALA A 116 -14.46 0.68 11.65
CA ALA A 116 -13.82 1.74 12.41
C ALA A 116 -14.34 3.13 12.01
N HIS A 117 -14.50 3.37 10.70
CA HIS A 117 -15.03 4.64 10.19
C HIS A 117 -16.44 4.94 10.69
N HIS A 118 -17.36 3.98 10.57
CA HIS A 118 -18.72 4.15 11.10
C HIS A 118 -18.75 4.35 12.61
N ALA A 119 -17.81 3.75 13.35
CA ALA A 119 -17.72 3.96 14.79
C ALA A 119 -17.28 5.38 15.13
N ILE A 120 -16.27 5.93 14.44
CA ILE A 120 -15.82 7.32 14.59
C ILE A 120 -16.98 8.29 14.31
N LEU A 121 -17.74 8.06 13.23
CA LEU A 121 -18.92 8.87 12.90
C LEU A 121 -20.03 8.76 13.95
N ALA A 122 -20.25 7.57 14.51
CA ALA A 122 -21.16 7.35 15.63
C ALA A 122 -20.66 7.96 16.95
N GLY A 123 -19.37 8.29 17.05
CA GLY A 123 -18.72 8.82 18.26
C GLY A 123 -18.39 7.75 19.27
N LYS A 124 -18.35 6.50 18.81
CA LYS A 124 -17.91 5.35 19.59
C LYS A 124 -16.46 5.10 19.23
N GLU A 125 -15.59 5.03 20.23
CA GLU A 125 -14.20 4.67 19.99
C GLU A 125 -14.11 3.17 19.70
N LYS A 126 -13.66 2.82 18.49
CA LYS A 126 -13.33 1.44 18.13
C LYS A 126 -11.89 1.31 17.70
N LEU A 127 -11.00 1.62 18.64
CA LEU A 127 -9.57 1.35 18.49
C LEU A 127 -9.31 -0.12 18.12
N ILE A 128 -10.10 -1.04 18.67
CA ILE A 128 -10.01 -2.49 18.37
C ILE A 128 -10.13 -2.78 16.87
N ALA A 129 -11.04 -2.11 16.17
CA ALA A 129 -11.22 -2.34 14.73
C ALA A 129 -9.99 -1.88 13.92
N LEU A 130 -9.40 -0.73 14.30
CA LEU A 130 -8.18 -0.23 13.67
C LEU A 130 -6.97 -1.13 13.95
N VAL A 131 -6.82 -1.57 15.20
CA VAL A 131 -5.76 -2.50 15.59
C VAL A 131 -5.91 -3.83 14.85
N ALA A 132 -7.14 -4.34 14.71
CA ALA A 132 -7.40 -5.55 13.95
C ALA A 132 -7.01 -5.39 12.47
N THR A 133 -7.33 -4.26 11.82
CA THR A 133 -6.87 -3.99 10.45
C THR A 133 -5.34 -3.99 10.37
N VAL A 134 -4.65 -3.31 11.28
CA VAL A 134 -3.18 -3.24 11.28
C VAL A 134 -2.58 -4.64 11.45
N LEU A 135 -3.13 -5.47 12.34
CA LEU A 135 -2.67 -6.84 12.52
C LEU A 135 -2.87 -7.68 11.25
N LEU A 136 -4.04 -7.60 10.61
CA LEU A 136 -4.31 -8.29 9.35
C LEU A 136 -3.34 -7.83 8.24
N ALA A 137 -3.04 -6.53 8.17
CA ALA A 137 -2.07 -5.97 7.23
C ALA A 137 -0.65 -6.53 7.43
N LEU A 138 -0.21 -6.65 8.70
CA LEU A 138 1.10 -7.24 9.02
C LEU A 138 1.15 -8.73 8.66
N VAL A 139 0.06 -9.47 8.89
CA VAL A 139 -0.07 -10.87 8.50
C VAL A 139 0.01 -11.03 6.98
N PHE A 140 -0.69 -10.17 6.23
CA PHE A 140 -0.58 -10.13 4.76
C PHE A 140 0.87 -9.92 4.30
N THR A 141 1.57 -8.93 4.86
CA THR A 141 2.97 -8.64 4.49
C THR A 141 3.88 -9.82 4.80
N GLY A 142 3.65 -10.52 5.92
CA GLY A 142 4.35 -11.74 6.27
C GLY A 142 4.15 -12.86 5.24
N PHE A 143 2.90 -13.15 4.89
CA PHE A 143 2.57 -14.15 3.87
C PHE A 143 3.11 -13.79 2.49
N GLN A 144 3.06 -12.52 2.10
CA GLN A 144 3.66 -12.04 0.85
C GLN A 144 5.18 -12.27 0.81
N GLY A 145 5.86 -12.06 1.94
CA GLY A 145 7.29 -12.36 2.07
C GLY A 145 7.58 -13.85 1.90
N MET A 146 6.74 -14.73 2.46
CA MET A 146 6.89 -16.17 2.27
C MET A 146 6.65 -16.59 0.81
N GLU A 147 5.64 -16.02 0.15
CA GLU A 147 5.35 -16.26 -1.27
C GLU A 147 6.57 -15.92 -2.14
N TYR A 148 7.23 -14.79 -1.88
CA TYR A 148 8.46 -14.41 -2.59
C TYR A 148 9.64 -15.32 -2.31
N PHE A 149 9.77 -15.84 -1.08
CA PHE A 149 10.84 -16.76 -0.74
C PHE A 149 10.64 -18.16 -1.33
N GLN A 150 9.39 -18.60 -1.48
CA GLN A 150 9.03 -19.92 -2.01
C GLN A 150 8.83 -19.93 -3.53
N ALA A 151 8.79 -18.76 -4.19
CA ALA A 151 8.59 -18.66 -5.63
C ALA A 151 9.71 -19.39 -6.39
N PRO A 152 9.39 -20.26 -7.37
CA PRO A 152 10.39 -20.99 -8.14
C PRO A 152 11.04 -20.15 -9.27
N PHE A 153 10.66 -18.87 -9.37
CA PHE A 153 11.16 -17.92 -10.36
C PHE A 153 11.54 -16.60 -9.68
N THR A 154 12.42 -15.85 -10.34
CA THR A 154 13.01 -14.59 -9.88
C THR A 154 12.63 -13.43 -10.80
N ILE A 155 12.98 -12.19 -10.42
CA ILE A 155 12.72 -11.01 -11.26
C ILE A 155 13.44 -11.05 -12.60
N SER A 156 14.57 -11.75 -12.68
CA SER A 156 15.35 -11.95 -13.92
C SER A 156 14.79 -13.05 -14.83
N ASP A 157 13.81 -13.83 -14.37
CA ASP A 157 13.28 -14.96 -15.14
C ASP A 157 12.16 -14.51 -16.08
N SER A 158 12.59 -14.11 -17.28
CA SER A 158 11.75 -13.66 -18.40
C SER A 158 10.89 -12.43 -18.09
N ILE A 159 10.06 -12.04 -19.08
CA ILE A 159 9.07 -11.00 -18.90
C ILE A 159 8.04 -11.35 -17.82
N TYR A 160 7.75 -12.64 -17.59
CA TYR A 160 6.80 -13.08 -16.57
C TYR A 160 7.28 -12.72 -15.16
N GLY A 161 8.52 -13.08 -14.81
CA GLY A 161 9.10 -12.75 -13.50
C GLY A 161 9.20 -11.24 -13.30
N SER A 162 9.66 -10.52 -14.32
CA SER A 162 9.75 -9.05 -14.28
C SER A 162 8.40 -8.37 -14.04
N THR A 163 7.35 -8.71 -14.80
CA THR A 163 6.02 -8.08 -14.62
C THR A 163 5.36 -8.51 -13.31
N PHE A 164 5.52 -9.78 -12.91
CA PHE A 164 5.00 -10.30 -11.63
C PHE A 164 5.61 -9.56 -10.44
N PHE A 165 6.94 -9.55 -10.30
CA PHE A 165 7.60 -8.95 -9.13
C PHE A 165 7.47 -7.43 -9.09
N LEU A 166 7.43 -6.74 -10.24
CA LEU A 166 7.18 -5.30 -10.26
C LEU A 166 5.74 -4.98 -9.82
N ALA A 167 4.73 -5.61 -10.41
CA ALA A 167 3.34 -5.32 -10.07
C ALA A 167 3.03 -5.69 -8.60
N THR A 168 3.43 -6.90 -8.19
CA THR A 168 3.18 -7.39 -6.83
C THR A 168 4.03 -6.65 -5.79
N GLY A 169 5.27 -6.28 -6.13
CA GLY A 169 6.22 -5.61 -5.25
C GLY A 169 5.83 -4.15 -4.99
N PHE A 170 5.42 -3.41 -6.04
CA PHE A 170 4.87 -2.07 -5.85
C PHE A 170 3.57 -2.10 -5.04
N HIS A 171 2.69 -3.07 -5.27
CA HIS A 171 1.54 -3.24 -4.40
C HIS A 171 1.93 -3.51 -2.94
N GLY A 172 2.90 -4.39 -2.69
CA GLY A 172 3.42 -4.66 -1.33
C GLY A 172 4.00 -3.40 -0.67
N PHE A 173 4.72 -2.58 -1.43
CA PHE A 173 5.20 -1.27 -0.97
C PHE A 173 4.05 -0.35 -0.54
N HIS A 174 2.97 -0.29 -1.32
CA HIS A 174 1.77 0.48 -0.97
C HIS A 174 1.06 -0.08 0.27
N VAL A 175 1.01 -1.40 0.45
CA VAL A 175 0.46 -2.02 1.68
C VAL A 175 1.27 -1.57 2.90
N ILE A 176 2.60 -1.51 2.82
CA ILE A 176 3.46 -1.05 3.92
C ILE A 176 3.15 0.43 4.24
N ILE A 177 3.08 1.32 3.25
CA ILE A 177 2.73 2.74 3.45
C ILE A 177 1.34 2.86 4.09
N GLY A 178 0.35 2.11 3.58
CA GLY A 178 -1.01 2.11 4.10
C GLY A 178 -1.06 1.63 5.55
N THR A 179 -0.28 0.61 5.89
CA THR A 179 -0.16 0.10 7.26
C THR A 179 0.42 1.15 8.20
N LEU A 180 1.47 1.86 7.78
CA LEU A 180 2.04 2.97 8.56
C LEU A 180 1.03 4.10 8.78
N PHE A 181 0.26 4.49 7.76
CA PHE A 181 -0.83 5.46 7.92
C PHE A 181 -1.90 4.99 8.91
N LEU A 182 -2.30 3.72 8.86
CA LEU A 182 -3.27 3.15 9.81
C LEU A 182 -2.72 3.05 11.23
N ILE A 183 -1.43 2.75 11.40
CA ILE A 183 -0.76 2.79 12.71
C ILE A 183 -0.82 4.21 13.29
N ILE A 184 -0.47 5.22 12.51
CA ILE A 184 -0.53 6.63 12.94
C ILE A 184 -1.98 7.01 13.30
N CYS A 185 -2.96 6.60 12.49
CA CYS A 185 -4.38 6.84 12.79
C CYS A 185 -4.83 6.13 14.07
N SER A 186 -4.34 4.91 14.34
CA SER A 186 -4.62 4.16 15.56
C SER A 186 -4.07 4.87 16.80
N ILE A 187 -2.82 5.35 16.72
CA ILE A 187 -2.20 6.15 17.79
C ILE A 187 -3.00 7.44 18.02
N ARG A 188 -3.40 8.13 16.95
CA ARG A 188 -4.21 9.35 17.05
C ARG A 188 -5.60 9.10 17.63
N GLN A 189 -6.22 7.96 17.31
CA GLN A 189 -7.49 7.56 17.91
C GLN A 189 -7.33 7.29 19.40
N TYR A 190 -6.27 6.60 19.81
CA TYR A 190 -5.97 6.33 21.22
C TYR A 190 -5.74 7.63 22.02
N LEU A 191 -5.10 8.62 21.40
CA LEU A 191 -4.90 9.95 22.00
C LEU A 191 -6.15 10.86 21.92
N GLY A 192 -7.26 10.39 21.35
CA GLY A 192 -8.51 11.18 21.25
C GLY A 192 -8.47 12.34 20.24
N HIS A 193 -7.51 12.33 19.30
CA HIS A 193 -7.35 13.41 18.31
C HIS A 193 -8.38 13.34 17.15
N LEU A 194 -9.01 12.18 16.93
CA LEU A 194 -9.98 11.97 15.86
C LEU A 194 -11.40 12.20 16.40
N ARG A 195 -12.08 13.22 15.87
CA ARG A 195 -13.46 13.57 16.24
C ARG A 195 -14.41 13.37 15.06
N LYS A 196 -15.72 13.28 15.33
CA LYS A 196 -16.78 13.11 14.32
C LYS A 196 -16.71 14.10 13.17
N ASP A 197 -16.27 15.31 13.41
CA ASP A 197 -16.22 16.44 12.48
C ASP A 197 -14.79 16.78 12.01
N HIS A 198 -13.79 16.13 12.60
CA HIS A 198 -12.37 16.37 12.37
C HIS A 198 -11.57 15.06 12.34
N HIS A 199 -11.66 14.34 11.21
CA HIS A 199 -10.93 13.09 10.98
C HIS A 199 -10.47 12.91 9.52
N VAL A 200 -10.19 14.01 8.80
CA VAL A 200 -9.76 13.99 7.37
C VAL A 200 -8.53 13.10 7.14
N GLY A 201 -7.58 13.08 8.07
CA GLY A 201 -6.41 12.20 7.97
C GLY A 201 -6.78 10.71 8.02
N PHE A 202 -7.82 10.35 8.78
CA PHE A 202 -8.34 8.99 8.79
C PHE A 202 -9.13 8.67 7.51
N GLU A 203 -9.93 9.62 6.99
CA GLU A 203 -10.60 9.45 5.69
C GLU A 203 -9.59 9.16 4.57
N ALA A 204 -8.50 9.94 4.50
CA ALA A 204 -7.43 9.74 3.52
C ALA A 204 -6.75 8.38 3.68
N ALA A 205 -6.44 7.96 4.91
CA ALA A 205 -5.87 6.64 5.18
C ALA A 205 -6.83 5.50 4.80
N ALA A 206 -8.13 5.65 5.08
CA ALA A 206 -9.15 4.68 4.72
C ALA A 206 -9.34 4.57 3.19
N TRP A 207 -9.36 5.70 2.47
CA TRP A 207 -9.40 5.69 1.00
C TRP A 207 -8.16 5.02 0.41
N TYR A 208 -6.98 5.33 0.93
CA TYR A 208 -5.74 4.68 0.49
C TYR A 208 -5.76 3.17 0.79
N TRP A 209 -6.25 2.76 1.97
CA TRP A 209 -6.37 1.35 2.33
C TRP A 209 -7.34 0.59 1.42
N HIS A 210 -8.48 1.18 1.08
CA HIS A 210 -9.43 0.60 0.12
C HIS A 210 -8.83 0.50 -1.28
N PHE A 211 -8.10 1.53 -1.74
CA PHE A 211 -7.35 1.48 -3.00
C PHE A 211 -6.39 0.29 -3.05
N VAL A 212 -5.59 0.11 -1.99
CA VAL A 212 -4.67 -1.02 -1.87
C VAL A 212 -5.43 -2.34 -1.86
N THR A 213 -6.50 -2.44 -1.07
CA THR A 213 -7.33 -3.66 -0.96
C THR A 213 -7.91 -4.09 -2.32
N TRP A 214 -8.43 -3.14 -3.11
CA TRP A 214 -9.00 -3.42 -4.42
C TRP A 214 -7.95 -3.88 -5.44
N PHE A 215 -6.75 -3.31 -5.42
CA PHE A 215 -5.67 -3.78 -6.29
C PHE A 215 -5.15 -5.16 -5.89
N GLY A 216 -5.11 -5.47 -4.60
CA GLY A 216 -4.72 -6.80 -4.11
C GLY A 216 -5.69 -7.90 -4.55
N TYR A 217 -6.96 -7.56 -4.79
CA TYR A 217 -7.97 -8.48 -5.31
C TYR A 217 -7.75 -8.85 -6.79
N SER A 218 -7.26 -7.92 -7.63
CA SER A 218 -7.03 -8.17 -9.06
C SER A 218 -5.77 -9.02 -9.36
N ARG A 219 -5.22 -9.71 -8.36
CA ARG A 219 -4.11 -10.67 -8.51
C ARG A 219 -4.57 -12.06 -8.98
N LEU A 220 -5.87 -12.28 -9.10
CA LEU A 220 -6.49 -13.47 -9.72
C LEU A 220 -6.85 -13.15 -11.18
#